data_AF-A0A0U5NRK4-F1
#
_entry.id   AF-A0A0U5NRK4-F1
#
_cell.length_a   1.000
_cell.length_b   1.000
_cell.length_c   1.000
_cell.angle_alpha   90.00
_cell.angle_beta   90.00
_cell.angle_gamma   90.00
#
_symmetry.space_group_name_H-M   'P 1'
#
loop_
_entity.id
_entity.type
_entity.pdbx_description
1 polymer ?
#
loop_
_entity_poly.entity_id
_entity_poly.type
_entity_poly.pdbx_seq_one_letter_code
_entity_poly.pdbx_strand_id
1 'polypeptide(L)'
;MTKGSGDARMQPLYFLITTAGTDTNSICYETHQKAKDILEGRKNDSTFYPVIYGADEADVWTDPKVWKKANPSLGITVGLDKVKAACESAQQNPGEENAFRQLRLNQWVKQAIRWMPMDKWDACSFKIDEEMLEGRVCYGGLDLSSTTDITAFVLVFPPQDEDDKYSVLPYFWLPEETLDLRVKRDHVPYDVWERQGFVQTTEGNVVHYGYIERFEKLGERFNIREIAFDRWGAVQMVQNLEGMGFTVVPFGQGFKDMSPPTKELMKLTLEQRLAHGGHPVLRWMMDNIFIRTDPAGNIKADKEKSTEKIDGAVATIMGLDRAIRCGSDTGASVYDDRGILFI
;
A
#
# COMPACT_ATOMS: atom_id res chain seq x y z
N MET A 1 20.43 4.40 -21.37
CA MET A 1 21.09 5.72 -21.49
C MET A 1 22.29 5.77 -22.45
N THR A 2 23.04 4.68 -22.70
CA THR A 2 24.32 4.76 -23.46
C THR A 2 24.37 3.98 -24.78
N LYS A 3 23.33 3.20 -25.14
CA LYS A 3 23.35 2.41 -26.38
C LYS A 3 23.37 3.34 -27.61
N GLY A 4 24.38 3.17 -28.48
CA GLY A 4 24.50 3.88 -29.75
C GLY A 4 25.23 5.23 -29.71
N SER A 5 25.40 5.85 -28.53
CA SER A 5 26.01 7.20 -28.43
C SER A 5 27.54 7.20 -28.46
N GLY A 6 28.16 6.02 -28.41
CA GLY A 6 29.61 5.82 -28.34
C GLY A 6 30.20 5.09 -29.54
N ASP A 7 29.35 4.56 -30.42
CA ASP A 7 29.74 3.58 -31.45
C ASP A 7 30.69 4.17 -32.51
N ALA A 8 30.69 5.49 -32.67
CA ALA A 8 31.63 6.21 -33.55
C ALA A 8 32.99 6.51 -32.89
N ARG A 9 33.18 6.22 -31.60
CA ARG A 9 34.42 6.52 -30.84
C ARG A 9 35.16 5.21 -30.53
N MET A 10 36.47 5.22 -30.75
CA MET A 10 37.34 4.04 -30.50
C MET A 10 37.46 3.67 -29.01
N GLN A 11 37.35 4.66 -28.11
CA GLN A 11 37.49 4.50 -26.65
C GLN A 11 36.51 5.43 -25.90
N PRO A 12 35.20 5.16 -25.95
CA PRO A 12 34.22 6.02 -25.28
C PRO A 12 34.29 5.84 -23.76
N LEU A 13 34.31 6.95 -23.02
CA LEU A 13 34.19 6.98 -21.56
C LEU A 13 32.93 7.75 -21.17
N TYR A 14 32.12 7.18 -20.29
CA TYR A 14 30.89 7.78 -19.78
C TYR A 14 31.01 8.03 -18.29
N PHE A 15 30.70 9.26 -17.87
CA PHE A 15 30.56 9.60 -16.46
C PHE A 15 29.07 9.67 -16.12
N LEU A 16 28.63 8.79 -15.24
CA LEU A 16 27.27 8.78 -14.71
C LEU A 16 27.32 9.26 -13.27
N ILE A 17 26.68 10.40 -13.01
CA ILE A 17 26.46 10.91 -11.65
C ILE A 17 24.97 10.82 -11.36
N THR A 18 24.63 10.32 -10.19
CA THR A 18 23.25 10.23 -9.73
C THR A 18 23.20 10.34 -8.22
N THR A 19 22.05 10.75 -7.71
CA THR A 19 21.71 10.76 -6.30
C THR A 19 20.57 9.78 -6.11
N ALA A 20 20.50 9.12 -4.96
CA ALA A 20 19.38 8.27 -4.62
C ALA A 20 18.06 9.03 -4.81
N GLY A 21 17.17 8.41 -5.54
CA GLY A 21 15.84 8.94 -5.85
C GLY A 21 14.80 8.33 -4.94
N THR A 22 13.55 8.49 -5.38
CA THR A 22 12.39 7.98 -4.67
C THR A 22 11.52 7.04 -5.49
N ASP A 23 11.93 6.79 -6.72
CA ASP A 23 11.29 5.91 -7.69
C ASP A 23 12.26 4.77 -8.03
N THR A 24 11.90 3.57 -7.58
CA THR A 24 12.62 2.32 -7.81
C THR A 24 12.45 1.79 -9.24
N ASN A 25 11.52 2.34 -10.01
CA ASN A 25 11.36 2.02 -11.44
C ASN A 25 12.19 2.94 -12.35
N SER A 26 12.94 3.88 -11.77
CA SER A 26 13.76 4.81 -12.53
C SER A 26 15.03 4.16 -13.10
N ILE A 27 15.50 4.68 -14.24
CA ILE A 27 16.79 4.28 -14.83
C ILE A 27 17.98 4.53 -13.88
N CYS A 28 17.84 5.51 -12.99
CA CYS A 28 18.82 5.78 -11.94
C CYS A 28 18.87 4.64 -10.92
N TYR A 29 17.72 4.08 -10.54
CA TYR A 29 17.64 2.94 -9.64
C TYR A 29 18.22 1.68 -10.28
N GLU A 30 17.85 1.39 -11.53
CA GLU A 30 18.40 0.27 -12.29
C GLU A 30 19.94 0.34 -12.36
N THR A 31 20.48 1.52 -12.66
CA THR A 31 21.94 1.75 -12.71
C THR A 31 22.58 1.59 -11.33
N HIS A 32 21.93 2.06 -10.27
CA HIS A 32 22.40 1.91 -8.89
C HIS A 32 22.41 0.44 -8.44
N GLN A 33 21.37 -0.34 -8.75
CA GLN A 33 21.32 -1.77 -8.45
C GLN A 33 22.41 -2.55 -9.19
N LYS A 34 22.62 -2.25 -10.48
CA LYS A 34 23.76 -2.80 -11.24
C LYS A 34 25.09 -2.51 -10.53
N ALA A 35 25.28 -1.30 -10.02
CA ALA A 35 26.49 -0.92 -9.31
C ALA A 35 26.68 -1.72 -8.01
N LYS A 36 25.61 -1.91 -7.21
CA LYS A 36 25.64 -2.75 -5.99
C LYS A 36 25.96 -4.20 -6.32
N ASP A 37 25.32 -4.78 -7.33
CA ASP A 37 25.55 -6.18 -7.73
C ASP A 37 27.00 -6.44 -8.16
N ILE A 38 27.65 -5.47 -8.80
CA ILE A 38 29.07 -5.56 -9.17
C ILE A 38 29.96 -5.49 -7.93
N LEU A 39 29.70 -4.54 -7.04
CA LEU A 39 30.46 -4.39 -5.78
C LEU A 39 30.34 -5.62 -4.87
N GLU A 40 29.18 -6.25 -4.85
CA GLU A 40 28.89 -7.44 -4.05
C GLU A 40 29.27 -8.76 -4.76
N GLY A 41 29.80 -8.68 -5.99
CA GLY A 41 30.24 -9.84 -6.76
C GLY A 41 29.12 -10.71 -7.34
N ARG A 42 27.85 -10.29 -7.25
CA ARG A 42 26.71 -10.95 -7.90
C ARG A 42 26.75 -10.84 -9.42
N LYS A 43 27.39 -9.79 -9.95
CA LYS A 43 27.53 -9.53 -11.39
C LYS A 43 28.96 -9.16 -11.72
N ASN A 44 29.44 -9.60 -12.89
CA ASN A 44 30.75 -9.22 -13.41
C ASN A 44 30.59 -8.42 -14.71
N ASP A 45 31.09 -7.19 -14.72
CA ASP A 45 31.12 -6.30 -15.89
C ASP A 45 32.37 -5.40 -15.82
N SER A 46 33.40 -5.78 -16.57
CA SER A 46 34.68 -5.05 -16.58
C SER A 46 34.61 -3.67 -17.23
N THR A 47 33.49 -3.32 -17.87
CA THR A 47 33.29 -2.02 -18.54
C THR A 47 32.64 -0.99 -17.61
N PHE A 48 32.22 -1.39 -16.41
CA PHE A 48 31.50 -0.56 -15.47
C PHE A 48 32.24 -0.48 -14.14
N TYR A 49 32.70 0.73 -13.78
CA TYR A 49 33.39 0.98 -12.51
C TYR A 49 32.46 1.71 -11.52
N PRO A 50 31.88 1.00 -10.54
CA PRO A 50 30.98 1.61 -9.55
C PRO A 50 31.74 2.25 -8.39
N VAL A 51 31.31 3.44 -7.99
CA VAL A 51 31.66 4.06 -6.71
C VAL A 51 30.39 4.60 -6.09
N ILE A 52 30.05 4.12 -4.89
CA ILE A 52 28.85 4.54 -4.16
C ILE A 52 29.29 5.12 -2.82
N TYR A 53 28.91 6.37 -2.57
CA TYR A 53 28.97 6.98 -1.24
C TYR A 53 27.54 7.08 -0.73
N GLY A 54 27.20 6.27 0.27
CA GLY A 54 25.86 6.21 0.84
C GLY A 54 25.83 5.40 2.13
N ALA A 55 24.77 5.58 2.90
CA ALA A 55 24.45 4.78 4.06
C ALA A 55 23.63 3.55 3.66
N ASP A 56 23.81 2.44 4.38
CA ASP A 56 22.96 1.26 4.23
C ASP A 56 21.60 1.51 4.89
N GLU A 57 20.55 0.81 4.47
CA GLU A 57 19.20 1.00 5.03
C GLU A 57 19.13 0.76 6.54
N ALA A 58 19.94 -0.19 7.04
CA ALA A 58 20.02 -0.54 8.46
C ALA A 58 20.92 0.42 9.28
N ASP A 59 21.65 1.34 8.64
CA ASP A 59 22.51 2.28 9.34
C ASP A 59 21.69 3.27 10.18
N VAL A 60 22.16 3.58 11.39
CA VAL A 60 21.57 4.59 12.26
C VAL A 60 21.79 5.98 11.66
N TRP A 61 20.77 6.53 11.03
CA TRP A 61 20.86 7.77 10.24
C TRP A 61 21.27 9.01 11.04
N THR A 62 21.17 8.97 12.37
CA THR A 62 21.59 10.03 13.29
C THR A 62 23.04 9.90 13.75
N ASP A 63 23.76 8.83 13.39
CA ASP A 63 25.17 8.62 13.77
C ASP A 63 26.12 9.41 12.84
N PRO A 64 26.98 10.31 13.38
CA PRO A 64 28.01 11.02 12.61
C PRO A 64 28.96 10.13 11.81
N LYS A 65 29.18 8.87 12.23
CA LYS A 65 30.00 7.91 11.46
C LYS A 65 29.34 7.55 10.13
N VAL A 66 28.02 7.37 10.14
CA VAL A 66 27.21 7.11 8.94
C VAL A 66 27.25 8.34 8.02
N TRP A 67 27.23 9.54 8.58
CA TRP A 67 27.36 10.77 7.79
C TRP A 67 28.70 10.84 7.07
N LYS A 68 29.80 10.48 7.73
CA LYS A 68 31.15 10.47 7.13
C LYS A 68 31.29 9.41 6.03
N LYS A 69 30.66 8.24 6.20
CA LYS A 69 30.59 7.18 5.19
C LYS A 69 29.88 7.67 3.91
N ALA A 70 28.73 8.32 4.06
CA ALA A 70 27.96 8.84 2.93
C ALA A 70 28.55 10.14 2.32
N ASN A 71 29.30 10.92 3.10
CA ASN A 71 29.85 12.21 2.70
C ASN A 71 31.38 12.21 2.86
N PRO A 72 32.16 11.70 1.88
CA PRO A 72 33.62 11.62 2.00
C PRO A 72 34.27 12.99 2.27
N SER A 73 33.68 14.08 1.74
CA SER A 73 34.15 15.45 1.92
C SER A 73 33.66 16.15 3.20
N LEU A 74 32.97 15.43 4.11
CA LEU A 74 32.50 15.98 5.39
C LEU A 74 33.68 16.48 6.23
N GLY A 75 33.56 17.71 6.74
CA GLY A 75 34.60 18.44 7.45
C GLY A 75 35.55 19.24 6.54
N ILE A 76 35.42 19.12 5.21
CA ILE A 76 36.24 19.86 4.23
C ILE A 76 35.37 20.81 3.42
N THR A 77 34.43 20.29 2.65
CA THR A 77 33.51 21.10 1.82
C THR A 77 32.14 21.26 2.46
N VAL A 78 31.71 20.26 3.23
CA VAL A 78 30.46 20.28 4.00
C VAL A 78 30.82 20.33 5.48
N GLY A 79 30.42 21.40 6.18
CA GLY A 79 30.64 21.54 7.61
C GLY A 79 29.79 20.57 8.43
N LEU A 80 30.40 19.96 9.46
CA LEU A 80 29.71 19.00 10.33
C LEU A 80 28.49 19.63 11.02
N ASP A 81 28.60 20.89 11.45
CA ASP A 81 27.50 21.61 12.13
C ASP A 81 26.25 21.75 11.25
N LYS A 82 26.43 21.91 9.93
CA LYS A 82 25.29 21.96 8.99
C LYS A 82 24.57 20.63 8.87
N VAL A 83 25.33 19.53 8.86
CA VAL A 83 24.74 18.18 8.81
C VAL A 83 24.05 17.86 10.13
N LYS A 84 24.66 18.24 11.26
CA LYS A 84 24.07 18.10 12.59
C LYS A 84 22.76 18.86 12.72
N ALA A 85 22.72 20.14 12.35
CA ALA A 85 21.50 20.95 12.38
C ALA A 85 20.40 20.37 11.47
N ALA A 86 20.75 19.90 10.27
CA ALA A 86 19.79 19.24 9.37
C ALA A 86 19.25 17.93 9.96
N CYS A 87 20.09 17.17 10.68
CA CYS A 87 19.66 15.95 11.38
C CYS A 87 18.74 16.26 12.56
N GLU A 88 19.02 17.31 13.35
CA GLU A 88 18.17 17.75 14.46
C GLU A 88 16.78 18.19 13.97
N SER A 89 16.72 18.91 12.85
CA SER A 89 15.48 19.32 12.20
C SER A 89 14.70 18.12 11.67
N ALA A 90 15.38 17.21 10.98
CA ALA A 90 14.82 15.96 10.47
C ALA A 90 14.21 15.06 11.57
N GLN A 91 14.78 15.03 12.77
CA GLN A 91 14.25 14.23 13.89
C GLN A 91 12.86 14.71 14.35
N GLN A 92 12.50 15.96 14.05
CA GLN A 92 11.23 16.58 14.43
C GLN A 92 10.21 16.59 13.29
N ASN A 93 10.64 16.31 12.05
CA ASN A 93 9.82 16.44 10.85
C ASN A 93 10.06 15.25 9.87
N PRO A 94 9.08 14.34 9.70
CA PRO A 94 9.22 13.18 8.81
C PRO A 94 9.54 13.52 7.34
N GLY A 95 9.06 14.66 6.85
CA GLY A 95 9.40 15.12 5.49
C GLY A 95 10.86 15.52 5.35
N GLU A 96 11.42 16.13 6.39
CA GLU A 96 12.84 16.49 6.45
C GLU A 96 13.72 15.28 6.74
N GLU A 97 13.24 14.27 7.46
CA GLU A 97 13.94 12.98 7.58
C GLU A 97 14.13 12.32 6.21
N ASN A 98 13.09 12.23 5.39
CA ASN A 98 13.21 11.69 4.04
C ASN A 98 14.21 12.50 3.21
N ALA A 99 14.12 13.84 3.25
CA ALA A 99 15.07 14.69 2.54
C ALA A 99 16.51 14.52 3.05
N PHE A 100 16.71 14.35 4.36
CA PHE A 100 18.01 14.13 4.97
C PHE A 100 18.59 12.77 4.53
N ARG A 101 17.81 11.69 4.64
CA ARG A 101 18.22 10.35 4.21
C ARG A 101 18.55 10.31 2.72
N GLN A 102 17.72 10.93 1.88
CA GLN A 102 17.95 10.99 0.45
C GLN A 102 19.20 11.81 0.11
N LEU A 103 19.27 13.06 0.58
CA LEU A 103 20.25 14.04 0.08
C LEU A 103 21.56 14.07 0.88
N ARG A 104 21.54 13.65 2.16
CA ARG A 104 22.75 13.57 3.00
C ARG A 104 23.28 12.16 3.13
N LEU A 105 22.41 11.15 3.13
CA LEU A 105 22.83 9.77 3.30
C LEU A 105 22.82 8.97 2.00
N ASN A 106 22.34 9.56 0.90
CA ASN A 106 22.23 8.91 -0.40
C ASN A 106 21.47 7.57 -0.32
N GLN A 107 20.44 7.53 0.53
CA GLN A 107 19.53 6.40 0.68
C GLN A 107 18.36 6.54 -0.28
N TRP A 108 17.98 5.45 -0.93
CA TRP A 108 16.73 5.40 -1.67
C TRP A 108 15.58 5.41 -0.65
N VAL A 109 14.79 6.48 -0.68
CA VAL A 109 13.67 6.67 0.26
C VAL A 109 12.37 6.70 -0.52
N LYS A 110 11.30 6.21 0.07
CA LYS A 110 9.95 6.39 -0.52
C LYS A 110 9.60 7.88 -0.49
N GLN A 111 9.15 8.45 -1.62
CA GLN A 111 8.93 9.91 -1.77
C GLN A 111 7.85 10.46 -0.83
N ALA A 112 6.93 9.60 -0.38
CA ALA A 112 5.84 10.00 0.47
C ALA A 112 6.36 10.25 1.89
N ILE A 113 6.03 11.41 2.47
CA ILE A 113 5.71 11.42 3.90
C ILE A 113 4.69 10.29 4.07
N ARG A 114 5.09 9.21 4.74
CA ARG A 114 4.18 8.09 5.00
C ARG A 114 2.96 8.68 5.67
N TRP A 115 1.81 8.57 5.00
CA TRP A 115 0.59 9.13 5.57
C TRP A 115 0.21 8.37 6.83
N MET A 116 0.35 7.05 6.81
CA MET A 116 0.12 6.19 7.97
C MET A 116 1.37 6.08 8.86
N PRO A 117 1.30 6.48 10.15
CA PRO A 117 2.33 6.15 11.13
C PRO A 117 2.34 4.63 11.36
N MET A 118 3.31 3.93 10.76
CA MET A 118 3.31 2.47 10.77
C MET A 118 3.53 1.86 12.16
N ASP A 119 4.12 2.59 13.12
CA ASP A 119 4.17 2.15 14.51
C ASP A 119 2.77 2.09 15.14
N LYS A 120 1.88 3.02 14.78
CA LYS A 120 0.49 3.05 15.24
C LYS A 120 -0.36 2.03 14.51
N TRP A 121 -0.14 1.87 13.21
CA TRP A 121 -0.74 0.79 12.44
C TRP A 121 -0.37 -0.57 13.03
N ASP A 122 0.92 -0.84 13.24
CA ASP A 122 1.38 -2.13 13.77
C ASP A 122 0.83 -2.41 15.19
N ALA A 123 0.57 -1.38 16.00
CA ALA A 123 -0.12 -1.54 17.28
C ALA A 123 -1.58 -2.01 17.16
N CYS A 124 -2.20 -1.86 15.99
CA CYS A 124 -3.54 -2.34 15.66
C CYS A 124 -3.57 -3.78 15.13
N SER A 125 -2.44 -4.51 15.20
CA SER A 125 -2.32 -5.92 14.80
C SER A 125 -2.97 -6.91 15.78
N PHE A 126 -4.02 -6.47 16.50
CA PHE A 126 -4.81 -7.33 17.37
C PHE A 126 -5.27 -8.58 16.60
N LYS A 127 -5.14 -9.74 17.23
CA LYS A 127 -5.52 -11.03 16.65
C LYS A 127 -7.00 -11.00 16.29
N ILE A 128 -7.31 -11.36 15.06
CA ILE A 128 -8.67 -11.60 14.59
C ILE A 128 -8.92 -13.09 14.65
N ASP A 129 -10.00 -13.49 15.31
CA ASP A 129 -10.50 -14.85 15.28
C ASP A 129 -11.66 -14.91 14.29
N GLU A 130 -11.45 -15.52 13.12
CA GLU A 130 -12.47 -15.59 12.07
C GLU A 130 -13.72 -16.35 12.53
N GLU A 131 -13.59 -17.33 13.44
CA GLU A 131 -14.72 -18.10 13.95
C GLU A 131 -15.65 -17.20 14.79
N MET A 132 -15.08 -16.24 15.53
CA MET A 132 -15.85 -15.25 16.30
C MET A 132 -16.53 -14.19 15.42
N LEU A 133 -16.17 -14.12 14.13
CA LEU A 133 -16.78 -13.23 13.17
C LEU A 133 -17.95 -13.87 12.42
N GLU A 134 -18.15 -15.19 12.53
CA GLU A 134 -19.21 -15.90 11.82
C GLU A 134 -20.60 -15.35 12.17
N GLY A 135 -21.42 -15.13 11.14
CA GLY A 135 -22.74 -14.51 11.25
C GLY A 135 -22.76 -13.03 11.61
N ARG A 136 -21.62 -12.41 11.98
CA ARG A 136 -21.58 -10.95 12.25
C ARG A 136 -21.89 -10.17 10.98
N VAL A 137 -22.54 -9.02 11.18
CA VAL A 137 -22.73 -8.01 10.15
C VAL A 137 -21.36 -7.49 9.73
N CYS A 138 -21.12 -7.42 8.43
CA CYS A 138 -19.93 -6.80 7.87
C CYS A 138 -20.22 -6.13 6.52
N TYR A 139 -19.28 -5.28 6.14
CA TYR A 139 -19.33 -4.53 4.89
C TYR A 139 -18.06 -4.77 4.09
N GLY A 140 -18.21 -4.98 2.80
CA GLY A 140 -17.10 -5.23 1.89
C GLY A 140 -16.66 -3.98 1.18
N GLY A 141 -15.35 -3.81 0.98
CA GLY A 141 -14.80 -2.96 -0.05
C GLY A 141 -14.09 -3.82 -1.09
N LEU A 142 -14.39 -3.58 -2.37
CA LEU A 142 -13.87 -4.35 -3.49
C LEU A 142 -13.15 -3.42 -4.47
N ASP A 143 -11.83 -3.59 -4.57
CA ASP A 143 -10.98 -2.92 -5.54
C ASP A 143 -10.55 -3.92 -6.62
N LEU A 144 -11.14 -3.79 -7.81
CA LEU A 144 -10.97 -4.73 -8.92
C LEU A 144 -9.84 -4.28 -9.84
N SER A 145 -8.97 -5.23 -10.17
CA SER A 145 -8.05 -5.04 -11.28
C SER A 145 -8.73 -5.32 -12.62
N SER A 146 -8.35 -4.53 -13.64
CA SER A 146 -8.85 -4.66 -15.01
C SER A 146 -8.26 -5.83 -15.81
N THR A 147 -7.17 -6.47 -15.38
CA THR A 147 -6.66 -7.72 -16.03
C THR A 147 -5.42 -8.30 -15.36
N THR A 148 -4.50 -7.48 -14.84
CA THR A 148 -3.17 -8.00 -14.42
C THR A 148 -2.79 -7.67 -12.98
N ASP A 149 -3.40 -6.67 -12.35
CA ASP A 149 -3.07 -6.18 -11.00
C ASP A 149 -3.77 -6.96 -9.90
N ILE A 150 -3.37 -6.67 -8.65
CA ILE A 150 -3.97 -7.27 -7.45
C ILE A 150 -5.43 -6.84 -7.40
N THR A 151 -6.32 -7.81 -7.21
CA THR A 151 -7.67 -7.53 -6.75
C THR A 151 -7.70 -7.66 -5.24
N ALA A 152 -8.33 -6.71 -4.57
CA ALA A 152 -8.48 -6.70 -3.12
C ALA A 152 -9.95 -6.68 -2.72
N PHE A 153 -10.32 -7.58 -1.83
CA PHE A 153 -11.61 -7.56 -1.14
C PHE A 153 -11.37 -7.49 0.35
N VAL A 154 -11.93 -6.49 1.03
CA VAL A 154 -11.72 -6.30 2.46
C VAL A 154 -13.06 -6.26 3.15
N LEU A 155 -13.29 -7.17 4.08
CA LEU A 155 -14.44 -7.14 4.98
C LEU A 155 -14.11 -6.30 6.20
N VAL A 156 -15.02 -5.39 6.55
CA VAL A 156 -14.95 -4.55 7.74
C VAL A 156 -16.17 -4.87 8.62
N PHE A 157 -15.88 -5.36 9.82
CA PHE A 157 -16.89 -5.70 10.83
C PHE A 157 -16.98 -4.53 11.80
N PRO A 158 -18.11 -3.79 11.86
CA PRO A 158 -18.32 -2.73 12.84
C PRO A 158 -18.37 -3.31 14.26
N PRO A 159 -17.95 -2.53 15.27
CA PRO A 159 -17.97 -2.97 16.66
C PRO A 159 -19.39 -3.27 17.14
N GLN A 160 -19.54 -4.27 18.01
CA GLN A 160 -20.81 -4.63 18.65
C GLN A 160 -21.12 -3.80 19.89
N ASP A 161 -20.10 -3.30 20.57
CA ASP A 161 -20.18 -2.44 21.74
C ASP A 161 -19.04 -1.41 21.74
N GLU A 162 -18.91 -0.62 22.81
CA GLU A 162 -17.89 0.44 22.89
C GLU A 162 -16.46 -0.09 23.04
N ASP A 163 -16.29 -1.30 23.59
CA ASP A 163 -14.99 -1.94 23.84
C ASP A 163 -14.49 -2.75 22.63
N ASP A 164 -15.42 -3.13 21.74
CA ASP A 164 -15.12 -3.81 20.48
C ASP A 164 -14.46 -2.87 19.45
N LYS A 165 -13.70 -3.48 18.55
CA LYS A 165 -12.93 -2.80 17.50
C LYS A 165 -13.55 -3.06 16.14
N TYR A 166 -13.26 -2.17 15.20
CA TYR A 166 -13.47 -2.48 13.79
C TYR A 166 -12.52 -3.60 13.38
N SER A 167 -13.04 -4.79 13.09
CA SER A 167 -12.22 -5.90 12.61
C SER A 167 -12.12 -5.85 11.09
N VAL A 168 -10.90 -5.99 10.56
CA VAL A 168 -10.59 -5.90 9.14
C VAL A 168 -10.02 -7.22 8.65
N LEU A 169 -10.74 -7.87 7.74
CA LEU A 169 -10.37 -9.17 7.17
C LEU A 169 -10.15 -9.04 5.66
N PRO A 170 -8.89 -8.91 5.21
CA PRO A 170 -8.57 -8.72 3.80
C PRO A 170 -8.37 -10.03 3.06
N TYR A 171 -8.70 -10.02 1.77
CA TYR A 171 -8.49 -11.10 0.81
C TYR A 171 -7.86 -10.52 -0.45
N PHE A 172 -6.81 -11.16 -0.93
CA PHE A 172 -6.02 -10.70 -2.07
C PHE A 172 -5.86 -11.80 -3.09
N TRP A 173 -5.86 -11.41 -4.36
CA TRP A 173 -5.69 -12.34 -5.45
C TRP A 173 -4.86 -11.77 -6.59
N LEU A 174 -4.16 -12.67 -7.27
CA LEU A 174 -3.33 -12.39 -8.45
C LEU A 174 -3.54 -13.44 -9.55
N PRO A 175 -3.43 -13.11 -10.83
CA PRO A 175 -3.38 -14.11 -11.89
C PRO A 175 -2.09 -14.94 -11.79
N GLU A 176 -2.22 -16.27 -11.77
CA GLU A 176 -1.09 -17.20 -11.59
C GLU A 176 0.02 -16.98 -12.63
N GLU A 177 -0.36 -16.79 -13.89
CA GLU A 177 0.56 -16.58 -15.02
C GLU A 177 1.46 -15.35 -14.86
N THR A 178 1.03 -14.37 -14.05
CA THR A 178 1.76 -13.10 -13.86
C THR A 178 2.63 -13.08 -12.61
N LEU A 179 2.50 -14.07 -11.73
CA LEU A 179 3.11 -14.04 -10.39
C LEU A 179 4.64 -14.00 -10.46
N ASP A 180 5.27 -14.91 -11.19
CA ASP A 180 6.74 -14.96 -11.35
C ASP A 180 7.31 -13.69 -12.01
N LEU A 181 6.59 -13.15 -12.99
CA LEU A 181 6.98 -11.91 -13.67
C LEU A 181 6.91 -10.72 -12.71
N ARG A 182 5.88 -10.68 -11.85
CA ARG A 182 5.70 -9.63 -10.84
C ARG A 182 6.74 -9.69 -9.73
N VAL A 183 7.08 -10.88 -9.23
CA VAL A 183 8.17 -11.01 -8.24
C VAL A 183 9.47 -10.43 -8.78
N LYS A 184 9.78 -10.70 -10.06
CA LYS A 184 10.99 -10.17 -10.72
C LYS A 184 10.92 -8.68 -11.00
N ARG A 185 9.75 -8.15 -11.39
CA ARG A 185 9.55 -6.75 -11.79
C ARG A 185 9.39 -5.83 -10.58
N ASP A 186 8.51 -6.19 -9.65
CA ASP A 186 8.09 -5.37 -8.53
C ASP A 186 9.00 -5.58 -7.30
N HIS A 187 9.81 -6.65 -7.30
CA HIS A 187 10.65 -7.06 -6.16
C HIS A 187 9.85 -7.25 -4.86
N VAL A 188 8.58 -7.63 -5.00
CA VAL A 188 7.65 -7.96 -3.91
C VAL A 188 7.55 -9.48 -3.80
N PRO A 189 7.58 -10.07 -2.59
CA PRO A 189 7.60 -11.52 -2.39
C PRO A 189 6.19 -12.14 -2.53
N TYR A 190 5.54 -11.94 -3.68
CA TYR A 190 4.20 -12.47 -3.95
C TYR A 190 4.15 -14.00 -3.89
N ASP A 191 5.20 -14.68 -4.32
CA ASP A 191 5.37 -16.14 -4.24
C ASP A 191 5.42 -16.65 -2.80
N VAL A 192 6.07 -15.91 -1.90
CA VAL A 192 6.11 -16.26 -0.48
C VAL A 192 4.73 -16.06 0.16
N TRP A 193 4.05 -14.96 -0.17
CA TRP A 193 2.71 -14.68 0.35
C TRP A 193 1.66 -15.65 -0.18
N GLU A 194 1.81 -16.13 -1.42
CA GLU A 194 0.97 -17.19 -1.99
C GLU A 194 1.13 -18.50 -1.21
N ARG A 195 2.36 -18.98 -1.02
CA ARG A 195 2.64 -20.21 -0.24
C ARG A 195 2.18 -20.12 1.21
N GLN A 196 2.11 -18.92 1.77
CA GLN A 196 1.61 -18.64 3.11
C GLN A 196 0.09 -18.45 3.18
N GLY A 197 -0.60 -18.41 2.03
CA GLY A 197 -2.04 -18.22 1.93
C GLY A 197 -2.52 -16.78 2.11
N PHE A 198 -1.62 -15.79 2.14
CA PHE A 198 -1.95 -14.37 2.24
C PHE A 198 -2.38 -13.74 0.90
N VAL A 199 -2.02 -14.38 -0.21
CA VAL A 199 -2.49 -14.06 -1.55
C VAL A 199 -2.94 -15.36 -2.20
N GLN A 200 -4.06 -15.33 -2.90
CA GLN A 200 -4.55 -16.47 -3.68
C GLN A 200 -4.25 -16.24 -5.16
N THR A 201 -4.07 -17.31 -5.91
CA THR A 201 -3.96 -17.23 -7.37
C THR A 201 -5.27 -17.63 -8.03
N THR A 202 -5.56 -17.04 -9.18
CA THR A 202 -6.66 -17.45 -10.04
C THR A 202 -6.12 -18.07 -11.32
N GLU A 203 -6.79 -19.12 -11.80
CA GLU A 203 -6.42 -19.81 -13.03
C GLU A 203 -6.49 -18.88 -14.25
N GLY A 204 -5.46 -18.93 -15.08
CA GLY A 204 -5.34 -18.17 -16.33
C GLY A 204 -5.04 -16.67 -16.14
N ASN A 205 -5.14 -15.92 -17.24
CA ASN A 205 -4.87 -14.48 -17.29
C ASN A 205 -6.07 -13.61 -16.90
N VAL A 206 -7.14 -14.23 -16.37
CA VAL A 206 -8.38 -13.54 -16.03
C VAL A 206 -8.78 -13.93 -14.62
N VAL A 207 -8.50 -13.00 -13.72
CA VAL A 207 -9.02 -12.85 -12.37
C VAL A 207 -10.42 -13.48 -12.19
N HIS A 208 -11.39 -13.20 -13.05
CA HIS A 208 -12.84 -13.32 -12.76
C HIS A 208 -13.42 -14.59 -12.09
N TYR A 209 -12.94 -15.81 -12.31
CA TYR A 209 -13.67 -17.01 -11.86
C TYR A 209 -13.35 -17.47 -10.42
N GLY A 210 -12.09 -17.39 -9.98
CA GLY A 210 -11.71 -17.85 -8.63
C GLY A 210 -12.30 -17.01 -7.49
N TYR A 211 -12.64 -15.74 -7.76
CA TYR A 211 -13.24 -14.84 -6.78
C TYR A 211 -14.67 -15.26 -6.43
N ILE A 212 -15.44 -15.66 -7.44
CA ILE A 212 -16.89 -15.96 -7.36
C ILE A 212 -17.17 -17.01 -6.29
N GLU A 213 -16.46 -18.13 -6.33
CA GLU A 213 -16.63 -19.20 -5.33
C GLU A 213 -16.23 -18.76 -3.92
N ARG A 214 -15.23 -17.88 -3.80
CA ARG A 214 -14.81 -17.36 -2.50
C ARG A 214 -15.84 -16.39 -1.95
N PHE A 215 -16.44 -15.54 -2.78
CA PHE A 215 -17.53 -14.65 -2.37
C PHE A 215 -18.73 -15.43 -1.83
N GLU A 216 -19.13 -16.50 -2.51
CA GLU A 216 -20.23 -17.37 -2.05
C GLU A 216 -19.94 -17.94 -0.65
N LYS A 217 -18.77 -18.58 -0.46
CA LYS A 217 -18.34 -19.11 0.84
C LYS A 217 -18.27 -18.05 1.93
N LEU A 218 -17.86 -16.83 1.59
CA LEU A 218 -17.82 -15.71 2.55
C LEU A 218 -19.23 -15.22 2.89
N GLY A 219 -20.16 -15.21 1.94
CA GLY A 219 -21.57 -14.88 2.18
C GLY A 219 -22.33 -15.93 2.99
N GLU A 220 -21.93 -17.20 2.91
CA GLU A 220 -22.45 -18.27 3.78
C GLU A 220 -21.95 -18.14 5.22
N ARG A 221 -20.70 -17.69 5.42
CA ARG A 221 -20.07 -17.56 6.74
C ARG A 221 -20.41 -16.23 7.44
N PHE A 222 -20.51 -15.14 6.69
CA PHE A 222 -20.64 -13.79 7.25
C PHE A 222 -21.89 -13.07 6.71
N ASN A 223 -22.47 -12.19 7.50
CA ASN A 223 -23.62 -11.38 7.08
C ASN A 223 -23.13 -10.12 6.33
N ILE A 224 -22.69 -10.31 5.09
CA ILE A 224 -22.20 -9.23 4.21
C ILE A 224 -23.39 -8.40 3.74
N ARG A 225 -23.57 -7.21 4.31
CA ARG A 225 -24.72 -6.35 4.01
C ARG A 225 -24.56 -5.61 2.69
N GLU A 226 -23.40 -5.01 2.47
CA GLU A 226 -23.12 -4.27 1.25
C GLU A 226 -21.66 -4.41 0.86
N ILE A 227 -21.40 -4.41 -0.45
CA ILE A 227 -20.07 -4.41 -1.04
C ILE A 227 -19.89 -3.11 -1.83
N ALA A 228 -19.06 -2.21 -1.33
CA ALA A 228 -18.68 -0.99 -2.03
C ALA A 228 -17.60 -1.28 -3.10
N PHE A 229 -17.75 -0.70 -4.28
CA PHE A 229 -16.79 -0.88 -5.39
C PHE A 229 -16.58 0.41 -6.19
N ASP A 230 -15.47 0.54 -6.91
CA ASP A 230 -15.25 1.66 -7.82
C ASP A 230 -16.20 1.61 -9.03
N ARG A 231 -16.95 2.69 -9.24
CA ARG A 231 -17.93 2.88 -10.32
C ARG A 231 -17.38 2.62 -11.71
N TRP A 232 -16.07 2.77 -11.92
CA TRP A 232 -15.45 2.67 -13.22
C TRP A 232 -14.80 1.28 -13.40
N GLY A 233 -15.42 0.42 -14.22
CA GLY A 233 -14.76 -0.80 -14.74
C GLY A 233 -15.25 -2.15 -14.22
N ALA A 234 -16.36 -2.21 -13.47
CA ALA A 234 -16.78 -3.45 -12.77
C ALA A 234 -18.12 -4.05 -13.22
N VAL A 235 -18.69 -3.67 -14.37
CA VAL A 235 -20.08 -4.02 -14.77
C VAL A 235 -20.37 -5.53 -14.68
N GLN A 236 -19.49 -6.37 -15.22
CA GLN A 236 -19.69 -7.83 -15.19
C GLN A 236 -19.60 -8.42 -13.77
N MET A 237 -18.66 -7.92 -12.96
CA MET A 237 -18.49 -8.41 -11.59
C MET A 237 -19.66 -7.99 -10.70
N VAL A 238 -20.18 -6.78 -10.89
CA VAL A 238 -21.38 -6.30 -10.20
C VAL A 238 -22.56 -7.21 -10.52
N GLN A 239 -22.80 -7.51 -11.79
CA GLN A 239 -23.89 -8.42 -12.20
C GLN A 239 -23.74 -9.82 -11.58
N ASN A 240 -22.51 -10.35 -11.51
CA ASN A 240 -22.26 -11.65 -10.91
C ASN A 240 -22.56 -11.63 -9.39
N LEU A 241 -22.08 -10.61 -8.67
CA LEU A 241 -22.32 -10.45 -7.23
C LEU A 241 -23.79 -10.21 -6.91
N GLU A 242 -24.48 -9.38 -7.70
CA GLU A 242 -25.93 -9.18 -7.58
C GLU A 242 -26.70 -10.48 -7.88
N GLY A 243 -26.25 -11.26 -8.87
CA GLY A 243 -26.79 -12.59 -9.19
C GLY A 243 -26.64 -13.60 -8.05
N MET A 244 -25.63 -13.44 -7.18
CA MET A 244 -25.45 -14.21 -5.94
C MET A 244 -26.28 -13.68 -4.77
N GLY A 245 -26.99 -12.57 -4.93
CA GLY A 245 -27.79 -11.94 -3.88
C GLY A 245 -27.05 -10.92 -3.01
N PHE A 246 -25.81 -10.55 -3.35
CA PHE A 246 -25.13 -9.46 -2.65
C PHE A 246 -25.69 -8.09 -3.06
N THR A 247 -25.79 -7.18 -2.09
CA THR A 247 -26.05 -5.77 -2.37
C THR A 247 -24.74 -5.07 -2.71
N VAL A 248 -24.60 -4.59 -3.94
CA VAL A 248 -23.37 -3.97 -4.42
C VAL A 248 -23.59 -2.47 -4.61
N VAL A 249 -22.74 -1.64 -4.00
CA VAL A 249 -22.94 -0.19 -3.90
C VAL A 249 -21.83 0.58 -4.61
N PRO A 250 -22.15 1.43 -5.60
CA PRO A 250 -21.15 2.22 -6.33
C PRO A 250 -20.51 3.30 -5.45
N PHE A 251 -19.20 3.24 -5.25
CA PHE A 251 -18.41 4.18 -4.46
C PHE A 251 -17.61 5.15 -5.34
N GLY A 252 -17.59 6.44 -4.97
CA GLY A 252 -16.83 7.44 -5.71
C GLY A 252 -15.37 7.53 -5.27
N GLN A 253 -14.42 7.45 -6.21
CA GLN A 253 -12.97 7.61 -5.92
C GLN A 253 -12.52 9.08 -5.81
N GLY A 254 -13.47 10.01 -5.74
CA GLY A 254 -13.22 11.45 -5.59
C GLY A 254 -13.01 11.87 -4.14
N PHE A 255 -12.49 13.08 -3.93
CA PHE A 255 -12.27 13.65 -2.60
C PHE A 255 -13.52 13.65 -1.72
N LYS A 256 -14.71 13.89 -2.32
CA LYS A 256 -15.98 13.95 -1.60
C LYS A 256 -16.28 12.65 -0.83
N ASP A 257 -16.13 11.51 -1.50
CA ASP A 257 -16.53 10.22 -0.95
C ASP A 257 -15.36 9.55 -0.22
N MET A 258 -14.11 9.69 -0.71
CA MET A 258 -12.92 9.10 -0.06
C MET A 258 -12.49 9.81 1.23
N SER A 259 -12.69 11.14 1.35
CA SER A 259 -12.12 11.92 2.46
C SER A 259 -12.63 11.50 3.83
N PRO A 260 -13.96 11.40 4.08
CA PRO A 260 -14.46 11.00 5.39
C PRO A 260 -13.93 9.64 5.90
N PRO A 261 -14.05 8.52 5.16
CA PRO A 261 -13.55 7.22 5.63
C PRO A 261 -12.02 7.17 5.73
N THR A 262 -11.29 7.90 4.87
CA THR A 262 -9.81 7.97 4.98
C THR A 262 -9.39 8.68 6.28
N LYS A 263 -10.08 9.77 6.65
CA LYS A 263 -9.82 10.46 7.93
C LYS A 263 -10.18 9.58 9.12
N GLU A 264 -11.30 8.86 9.05
CA GLU A 264 -11.71 7.96 10.13
C GLU A 264 -10.74 6.78 10.28
N LEU A 265 -10.22 6.21 9.20
CA LEU A 265 -9.18 5.17 9.25
C LEU A 265 -7.96 5.62 10.06
N MET A 266 -7.48 6.83 9.82
CA MET A 266 -6.38 7.43 10.60
C MET A 266 -6.76 7.53 12.09
N LYS A 267 -7.93 8.11 12.38
CA LYS A 267 -8.41 8.29 13.74
C LYS A 267 -8.52 6.97 14.50
N LEU A 268 -9.18 5.97 13.92
CA LEU A 268 -9.34 4.64 14.52
C LEU A 268 -7.99 3.96 14.76
N THR A 269 -7.02 4.16 13.86
CA THR A 269 -5.66 3.63 14.03
C THR A 269 -4.96 4.29 15.23
N LEU A 270 -5.03 5.62 15.34
CA LEU A 270 -4.43 6.37 16.44
C LEU A 270 -5.07 6.02 17.80
N GLU A 271 -6.37 5.78 17.82
CA GLU A 271 -7.14 5.37 19.00
C GLU A 271 -7.04 3.86 19.28
N GLN A 272 -6.35 3.08 18.44
CA GLN A 272 -6.29 1.62 18.51
C GLN A 272 -7.67 0.94 18.52
N ARG A 273 -8.65 1.55 17.83
CA ARG A 273 -10.02 1.02 17.66
C ARG A 273 -10.18 0.18 16.39
N LEU A 274 -9.08 -0.13 15.71
CA LEU A 274 -9.01 -1.00 14.54
C LEU A 274 -8.26 -2.29 14.92
N ALA A 275 -8.73 -3.44 14.43
CA ALA A 275 -8.04 -4.72 14.50
C ALA A 275 -7.87 -5.27 13.09
N HIS A 276 -6.64 -5.44 12.61
CA HIS A 276 -6.36 -5.90 11.24
C HIS A 276 -5.50 -7.18 11.18
N GLY A 277 -5.29 -7.85 12.31
CA GLY A 277 -4.64 -9.17 12.39
C GLY A 277 -3.18 -9.22 11.93
N GLY A 278 -2.53 -8.08 11.69
CA GLY A 278 -1.16 -8.02 11.18
C GLY A 278 -0.97 -8.55 9.76
N HIS A 279 -2.01 -8.59 8.92
CA HIS A 279 -1.93 -9.16 7.57
C HIS A 279 -0.79 -8.52 6.74
N PRO A 280 0.22 -9.27 6.27
CA PRO A 280 1.46 -8.71 5.72
C PRO A 280 1.24 -7.92 4.43
N VAL A 281 0.35 -8.40 3.55
CA VAL A 281 0.01 -7.71 2.29
C VAL A 281 -0.68 -6.36 2.55
N LEU A 282 -1.70 -6.33 3.42
CA LEU A 282 -2.39 -5.09 3.79
C LEU A 282 -1.45 -4.12 4.49
N ARG A 283 -0.58 -4.60 5.39
CA ARG A 283 0.45 -3.80 6.04
C ARG A 283 1.41 -3.18 5.03
N TRP A 284 1.87 -3.97 4.04
CA TRP A 284 2.71 -3.46 2.94
C TRP A 284 2.00 -2.38 2.14
N MET A 285 0.74 -2.60 1.75
CA MET A 285 -0.06 -1.60 1.02
C MET A 285 -0.27 -0.32 1.83
N MET A 286 -0.48 -0.42 3.14
CA MET A 286 -0.61 0.75 4.01
C MET A 286 0.72 1.51 4.18
N ASP A 287 1.86 0.83 4.13
CA ASP A 287 3.19 1.47 4.11
C ASP A 287 3.46 2.26 2.82
N ASN A 288 2.78 1.90 1.73
CA ASN A 288 2.99 2.48 0.40
C ASN A 288 2.05 3.67 0.10
N ILE A 289 1.00 3.85 0.89
CA ILE A 289 -0.09 4.76 0.56
C ILE A 289 0.36 6.23 0.52
N PHE A 290 0.11 6.87 -0.60
CA PHE A 290 0.17 8.32 -0.74
C PHE A 290 -1.24 8.91 -0.64
N ILE A 291 -1.39 9.93 0.20
CA ILE A 291 -2.63 10.69 0.33
C ILE A 291 -2.46 12.08 -0.30
N ARG A 292 -3.33 12.40 -1.25
CA ARG A 292 -3.45 13.74 -1.83
C ARG A 292 -4.45 14.56 -1.01
N THR A 293 -4.16 15.84 -0.85
CA THR A 293 -5.05 16.82 -0.19
C THR A 293 -5.49 17.87 -1.20
N ASP A 294 -6.78 18.19 -1.23
CA ASP A 294 -7.31 19.30 -2.03
C ASP A 294 -7.23 20.65 -1.28
N PRO A 295 -7.49 21.79 -1.94
CA PRO A 295 -7.46 23.11 -1.28
C PRO A 295 -8.48 23.28 -0.14
N ALA A 296 -9.52 22.45 -0.08
CA ALA A 296 -10.53 22.47 0.98
C ALA A 296 -10.14 21.56 2.17
N GLY A 297 -8.97 20.92 2.13
CA GLY A 297 -8.50 20.01 3.17
C GLY A 297 -9.15 18.63 3.13
N ASN A 298 -9.79 18.25 2.02
CA ASN A 298 -10.23 16.88 1.79
C ASN A 298 -9.06 16.03 1.33
N ILE A 299 -9.08 14.77 1.72
CA ILE A 299 -8.01 13.83 1.42
C ILE A 299 -8.51 12.66 0.57
N LYS A 300 -7.63 12.05 -0.21
CA LYS A 300 -7.91 10.77 -0.87
C LYS A 300 -6.62 10.01 -1.14
N ALA A 301 -6.73 8.68 -1.21
CA ALA A 301 -5.65 7.85 -1.71
C ALA A 301 -5.36 8.15 -3.18
N ASP A 302 -4.08 8.22 -3.54
CA ASP A 302 -3.62 8.48 -4.89
C ASP A 302 -2.78 7.29 -5.36
N LYS A 303 -3.37 6.42 -6.19
CA LYS A 303 -2.71 5.22 -6.71
C LYS A 303 -1.48 5.56 -7.57
N GLU A 304 -1.53 6.65 -8.32
CA GLU A 304 -0.43 7.05 -9.23
C GLU A 304 0.80 7.56 -8.49
N LYS A 305 0.59 8.24 -7.35
CA LYS A 305 1.67 8.77 -6.51
C LYS A 305 2.15 7.84 -5.40
N SER A 306 1.40 6.77 -5.13
CA SER A 306 1.81 5.75 -4.17
C SER A 306 3.03 5.02 -4.70
N THR A 307 3.95 4.64 -3.82
CA THR A 307 5.22 4.04 -4.27
C THR A 307 5.04 2.67 -4.90
N GLU A 308 4.01 1.96 -4.47
CA GLU A 308 3.68 0.61 -4.87
C GLU A 308 2.16 0.40 -4.76
N LYS A 309 1.67 -0.83 -4.91
CA LYS A 309 0.24 -1.16 -4.86
C LYS A 309 -0.39 -0.80 -3.52
N ILE A 310 -1.64 -0.33 -3.59
CA ILE A 310 -2.44 0.13 -2.44
C ILE A 310 -3.89 -0.38 -2.50
N ASP A 311 -4.18 -1.37 -3.32
CA ASP A 311 -5.55 -1.80 -3.61
C ASP A 311 -6.29 -2.27 -2.35
N GLY A 312 -5.61 -2.96 -1.45
CA GLY A 312 -6.12 -3.31 -0.13
C GLY A 312 -6.41 -2.12 0.77
N ALA A 313 -5.62 -1.05 0.69
CA ALA A 313 -5.88 0.17 1.46
C ALA A 313 -7.13 0.89 0.93
N VAL A 314 -7.29 0.98 -0.39
CA VAL A 314 -8.49 1.55 -1.03
C VAL A 314 -9.74 0.72 -0.72
N ALA A 315 -9.65 -0.62 -0.84
CA ALA A 315 -10.71 -1.54 -0.45
C ALA A 315 -11.08 -1.38 1.04
N THR A 316 -10.10 -1.25 1.94
CA THR A 316 -10.34 -1.00 3.37
C THR A 316 -11.11 0.30 3.58
N ILE A 317 -10.73 1.39 2.91
CA ILE A 317 -11.41 2.69 2.99
C ILE A 317 -12.87 2.58 2.52
N MET A 318 -13.12 1.88 1.41
CA MET A 318 -14.47 1.67 0.88
C MET A 318 -15.35 0.84 1.82
N GLY A 319 -14.83 -0.28 2.34
CA GLY A 319 -15.55 -1.12 3.30
C GLY A 319 -15.83 -0.38 4.62
N LEU A 320 -14.86 0.41 5.09
CA LEU A 320 -14.99 1.21 6.30
C LEU A 320 -16.05 2.32 6.14
N ASP A 321 -16.16 2.97 4.99
CA ASP A 321 -17.24 3.94 4.74
C ASP A 321 -18.62 3.31 4.95
N ARG A 322 -18.85 2.13 4.38
CA ARG A 322 -20.13 1.42 4.53
C ARG A 322 -20.37 1.01 5.98
N ALA A 323 -19.36 0.49 6.65
CA ALA A 323 -19.44 0.13 8.06
C ALA A 323 -19.77 1.33 8.97
N ILE A 324 -19.19 2.51 8.71
CA ILE A 324 -19.47 3.73 9.49
C ILE A 324 -20.88 4.25 9.22
N ARG A 325 -21.34 4.23 7.97
CA ARG A 325 -22.67 4.77 7.61
C ARG A 325 -23.83 3.92 8.08
N CYS A 326 -23.64 2.60 8.07
CA CYS A 326 -24.72 1.65 8.31
C CYS A 326 -24.64 0.99 9.69
N GLY A 327 -23.48 1.02 10.36
CA GLY A 327 -23.29 0.49 11.71
C GLY A 327 -23.50 -1.02 11.81
N SER A 328 -23.71 -1.50 13.03
CA SER A 328 -24.07 -2.89 13.35
C SER A 328 -25.59 -3.10 13.43
N ASP A 329 -26.40 -2.09 13.11
CA ASP A 329 -27.85 -2.15 13.23
C ASP A 329 -28.41 -3.25 12.33
N THR A 330 -28.96 -4.29 12.96
CA THR A 330 -29.75 -5.33 12.30
C THR A 330 -31.16 -4.83 11.96
N GLY A 331 -31.34 -3.51 11.83
CA GLY A 331 -32.62 -2.84 11.73
C GLY A 331 -33.53 -3.55 10.73
N ALA A 332 -34.52 -4.25 11.27
CA ALA A 332 -35.77 -4.46 10.58
C ALA A 332 -36.17 -3.11 10.00
N SER A 333 -36.66 -3.13 8.76
CA SER A 333 -37.07 -1.95 8.06
C SER A 333 -37.98 -1.12 8.97
N VAL A 334 -37.88 0.21 8.99
CA VAL A 334 -38.85 1.06 9.76
C VAL A 334 -40.30 0.76 9.33
N TYR A 335 -40.49 0.20 8.13
CA TYR A 335 -41.75 -0.31 7.62
C TYR A 335 -42.24 -1.61 8.29
N ASP A 336 -41.35 -2.40 8.89
CA ASP A 336 -41.70 -3.61 9.68
C ASP A 336 -42.40 -3.22 10.99
N ASP A 337 -42.05 -2.06 11.58
CA ASP A 337 -42.64 -1.57 12.83
C ASP A 337 -43.80 -0.58 12.63
N ARG A 338 -43.76 0.26 11.59
CA ARG A 338 -44.74 1.35 11.38
C ARG A 338 -45.88 1.02 10.43
N GLY A 339 -45.79 -0.08 9.68
CA GLY A 339 -46.70 -0.35 8.56
C GLY A 339 -46.64 0.72 7.46
N ILE A 340 -47.24 0.43 6.31
CA ILE A 340 -47.30 1.38 5.18
C ILE A 340 -48.30 2.48 5.51
N LEU A 341 -47.82 3.73 5.60
CA LEU A 341 -48.68 4.91 5.65
C LEU A 341 -49.26 5.18 4.25
N PHE A 342 -50.54 4.89 4.07
CA PHE A 342 -51.31 5.42 2.95
C PHE A 342 -51.67 6.89 3.26
N ILE A 343 -51.32 7.79 2.34
CA ILE A 343 -51.76 9.19 2.33
C ILE A 343 -52.91 9.33 1.34
#